data_AF-A0A2G6E020-F1
#
_entry.id   AF-A0A2G6E020-F1
#
_cell.length_a   1.000
_cell.length_b   1.000
_cell.length_c   1.000
_cell.angle_alpha   90.00
_cell.angle_beta   90.00
_cell.angle_gamma   90.00
#
_symmetry.space_group_name_H-M   'P 1'
#
loop_
_entity.id
_entity.type
_entity.pdbx_description
1 polymer ?
#
loop_
_entity_poly.entity_id
_entity_poly.type
_entity_poly.pdbx_seq_one_letter_code
_entity_poly.pdbx_strand_id
1 'polypeptide(L)'
;MNKFLFAAAVTALVSGCVVVDEQASQGIQPGLTKADRAKVANDDRGHRSRPMTKKGLDRVLKEYDANGDDSVTWAEYNDWRRARFDKTDTNSNGTVDEEEYVNEYEARFNASLKKEHARHQEQTKRRFAALDKDDNEMLAFAEYEKSGNGMFSRWDCDNNSVVNAVDKQCKKAHKAGKKHRRSFLRMPTSHSLRGFMRLYDANDDGEVSKREFDRERRTTFHLTDANKDGKVNFSEYADEYNARLDTAMQRTRRGAIRQTYIRFAVLDDNDDDMMTFDEFQLSGKRIFVRWDKNGDGVVSAADIGVAD
;
A
#
# COMPACT_ATOMS: atom_id res chain seq x y z
N MET A 1 -46.22 -64.38 -51.55
CA MET A 1 -46.02 -64.57 -50.09
C MET A 1 -46.75 -63.43 -49.37
N ASN A 2 -47.25 -63.72 -48.17
CA ASN A 2 -48.46 -63.20 -47.54
C ASN A 2 -48.66 -61.67 -47.39
N LYS A 3 -49.95 -61.33 -47.41
CA LYS A 3 -50.63 -60.08 -47.03
C LYS A 3 -50.77 -59.94 -45.50
N PHE A 4 -51.26 -58.74 -45.12
CA PHE A 4 -52.02 -58.35 -43.92
C PHE A 4 -51.19 -57.70 -42.80
N LEU A 5 -51.65 -56.69 -42.06
CA LEU A 5 -52.75 -55.71 -42.13
C LEU A 5 -52.49 -54.70 -40.99
N PHE A 6 -52.96 -53.48 -41.17
CA PHE A 6 -53.07 -52.42 -40.17
C PHE A 6 -53.90 -52.82 -38.94
N ALA A 7 -53.56 -52.27 -37.77
CA ALA A 7 -54.50 -52.00 -36.67
C ALA A 7 -54.10 -50.69 -35.96
N ALA A 8 -55.11 -49.89 -35.65
CA ALA A 8 -55.04 -48.48 -35.26
C ALA A 8 -55.22 -48.26 -33.75
N ALA A 9 -54.84 -47.03 -33.34
CA ALA A 9 -55.32 -46.24 -32.21
C ALA A 9 -54.94 -46.68 -30.78
N VAL A 10 -54.33 -45.76 -30.00
CA VAL A 10 -55.00 -45.05 -28.90
C VAL A 10 -54.20 -43.77 -28.58
N THR A 11 -54.95 -42.67 -28.50
CA THR A 11 -54.57 -41.32 -28.10
C THR A 11 -54.23 -41.26 -26.61
N ALA A 12 -53.10 -40.64 -26.25
CA ALA A 12 -52.91 -40.06 -24.91
C ALA A 12 -52.19 -38.71 -25.06
N LEU A 13 -52.99 -37.64 -25.05
CA LEU A 13 -52.55 -36.28 -24.78
C LEU A 13 -52.11 -36.23 -23.32
N VAL A 14 -50.80 -36.24 -23.06
CA VAL A 14 -50.26 -35.80 -21.78
C VAL A 14 -49.68 -34.40 -22.00
N SER A 15 -50.40 -33.44 -21.45
CA SER A 15 -49.98 -32.06 -21.22
C SER A 15 -48.70 -32.09 -20.39
N GLY A 16 -47.54 -31.95 -21.05
CA GLY A 16 -46.26 -31.75 -20.39
C GLY A 16 -46.00 -30.26 -20.27
N CYS A 17 -46.29 -29.69 -19.11
CA CYS A 17 -45.78 -28.39 -18.71
C CYS A 17 -44.27 -28.37 -18.92
N VAL A 18 -43.80 -27.56 -19.87
CA VAL A 18 -42.41 -27.11 -19.89
C VAL A 18 -42.27 -26.22 -18.67
N VAL A 19 -41.72 -26.77 -17.59
CA VAL A 19 -41.12 -25.96 -16.53
C VAL A 19 -39.88 -25.36 -17.18
N VAL A 20 -40.06 -24.17 -17.75
CA VAL A 20 -38.97 -23.23 -17.95
C VAL A 20 -38.43 -22.95 -16.56
N ASP A 21 -37.30 -23.58 -16.25
CA ASP A 21 -36.50 -23.29 -15.08
C ASP A 21 -36.01 -21.86 -15.25
N GLU A 22 -36.73 -20.93 -14.61
CA GLU A 22 -36.51 -19.49 -14.66
C GLU A 22 -35.25 -19.16 -13.85
N GLN A 23 -34.09 -19.48 -14.42
CA GLN A 23 -32.87 -18.75 -14.11
C GLN A 23 -33.03 -17.32 -14.60
N ALA A 24 -33.56 -16.43 -13.74
CA ALA A 24 -33.20 -15.01 -13.64
C ALA A 24 -34.19 -14.24 -12.75
N SER A 25 -33.96 -14.25 -11.44
CA SER A 25 -33.85 -12.99 -10.71
C SER A 25 -33.03 -13.23 -9.45
N GLN A 26 -31.71 -13.06 -9.57
CA GLN A 26 -30.93 -12.72 -8.40
C GLN A 26 -31.39 -11.31 -7.99
N GLY A 27 -32.45 -11.28 -7.19
CA GLY A 27 -32.93 -10.08 -6.54
C GLY A 27 -31.76 -9.44 -5.79
N ILE A 28 -31.69 -8.12 -5.89
CA ILE A 28 -30.81 -7.23 -5.14
C ILE A 28 -30.66 -7.82 -3.72
N GLN A 29 -29.49 -8.37 -3.41
CA GLN A 29 -29.16 -8.78 -2.05
C GLN A 29 -29.45 -7.57 -1.16
N PRO A 30 -30.35 -7.67 -0.16
CA PRO A 30 -30.75 -6.52 0.62
C PRO A 30 -29.48 -5.92 1.24
N GLY A 31 -29.37 -4.59 1.18
CA GLY A 31 -28.23 -3.88 1.76
C GLY A 31 -28.00 -4.27 3.22
N LEU A 32 -26.82 -3.92 3.74
CA LEU A 32 -26.39 -4.22 5.12
C LEU A 32 -27.54 -4.14 6.14
N THR A 33 -27.85 -5.27 6.80
CA THR A 33 -28.99 -5.35 7.72
C THR A 33 -28.75 -4.47 8.96
N LYS A 34 -29.82 -4.10 9.66
CA LYS A 34 -29.70 -3.39 10.95
C LYS A 34 -28.87 -4.20 11.97
N ALA A 35 -28.97 -5.53 11.93
CA ALA A 35 -28.18 -6.42 12.78
C ALA A 35 -26.68 -6.37 12.42
N ASP A 36 -26.34 -6.40 11.13
CA ASP A 36 -24.96 -6.25 10.67
C ASP A 36 -24.34 -4.92 11.10
N ARG A 37 -25.10 -3.83 10.97
CA ARG A 37 -24.67 -2.49 11.43
C ARG A 37 -24.49 -2.43 12.94
N ALA A 38 -25.37 -3.07 13.71
CA ALA A 38 -25.23 -3.15 15.17
C ALA A 38 -23.99 -3.98 15.58
N LYS A 39 -23.73 -5.09 14.89
CA LYS A 39 -22.51 -5.90 15.12
C LYS A 39 -21.26 -5.08 14.84
N VAL A 40 -21.23 -4.32 13.73
CA VAL A 40 -20.13 -3.41 13.37
C VAL A 40 -19.97 -2.26 14.38
N ALA A 41 -21.06 -1.68 14.88
CA ALA A 41 -21.01 -0.58 15.83
C ALA A 41 -20.38 -0.96 17.17
N ASN A 42 -20.52 -2.23 17.57
CA ASN A 42 -19.94 -2.78 18.80
C ASN A 42 -18.51 -3.31 18.60
N ASP A 43 -17.98 -3.25 17.38
CA ASP A 43 -16.66 -3.77 17.03
C ASP A 43 -15.61 -2.65 17.02
N ASP A 44 -14.78 -2.61 18.06
CA ASP A 44 -13.75 -1.59 18.26
C ASP A 44 -12.44 -1.86 17.49
N ARG A 45 -12.36 -2.98 16.76
CA ARG A 45 -11.19 -3.36 15.96
C ARG A 45 -11.02 -2.42 14.76
N GLY A 46 -9.91 -1.71 14.73
CA GLY A 46 -9.44 -0.91 13.59
C GLY A 46 -9.32 0.60 13.87
N HIS A 47 -9.10 1.40 12.81
CA HIS A 47 -8.98 2.85 12.95
C HIS A 47 -10.36 3.54 13.05
N ARG A 48 -10.44 4.61 13.86
CA ARG A 48 -11.64 5.46 14.02
C ARG A 48 -12.11 6.04 12.67
N SER A 49 -13.43 6.18 12.53
CA SER A 49 -14.07 6.74 11.33
C SER A 49 -13.56 8.17 11.05
N ARG A 50 -13.27 8.44 9.77
CA ARG A 50 -13.06 9.80 9.24
C ARG A 50 -14.18 10.05 8.23
N PRO A 51 -14.74 11.28 8.16
CA PRO A 51 -15.80 11.58 7.19
C PRO A 51 -15.33 11.29 5.76
N MET A 52 -16.23 10.77 4.93
CA MET A 52 -16.00 10.60 3.50
C MET A 52 -15.67 11.97 2.91
N THR A 53 -14.61 12.05 2.11
CA THR A 53 -14.24 13.26 1.37
C THR A 53 -14.52 13.03 -0.09
N LYS A 54 -14.68 14.09 -0.90
CA LYS A 54 -14.82 13.95 -2.37
C LYS A 54 -13.73 13.06 -2.99
N LYS A 55 -12.45 13.29 -2.64
CA LYS A 55 -11.32 12.44 -3.08
C LYS A 55 -11.36 11.00 -2.55
N GLY A 56 -12.09 10.77 -1.46
CA GLY A 56 -12.36 9.45 -0.92
C GLY A 56 -13.39 8.74 -1.80
N LEU A 57 -14.51 9.40 -2.04
CA LEU A 57 -15.59 8.92 -2.91
C LEU A 57 -15.07 8.63 -4.32
N ASP A 58 -14.34 9.56 -4.95
CA ASP A 58 -13.77 9.36 -6.30
C ASP A 58 -12.93 8.06 -6.41
N ARG A 59 -12.33 7.61 -5.30
CA ARG A 59 -11.55 6.37 -5.25
C ARG A 59 -12.42 5.14 -5.06
N VAL A 60 -13.45 5.26 -4.22
CA VAL A 60 -14.43 4.20 -3.98
C VAL A 60 -15.17 3.92 -5.29
N LEU A 61 -15.71 4.94 -5.95
CA LEU A 61 -16.37 4.83 -7.25
C LEU A 61 -15.45 4.17 -8.27
N LYS A 62 -14.23 4.69 -8.43
CA LYS A 62 -13.26 4.13 -9.38
C LYS A 62 -12.97 2.63 -9.21
N GLU A 63 -13.07 2.10 -7.99
CA GLU A 63 -12.70 0.71 -7.68
C GLU A 63 -13.90 -0.23 -7.57
N TYR A 64 -15.10 0.28 -7.27
CA TYR A 64 -16.27 -0.54 -6.93
C TYR A 64 -17.57 -0.18 -7.68
N ASP A 65 -17.67 0.98 -8.33
CA ASP A 65 -18.85 1.36 -9.13
C ASP A 65 -18.80 0.61 -10.46
N ALA A 66 -19.55 -0.50 -10.54
CA ALA A 66 -19.50 -1.42 -11.66
C ALA A 66 -20.46 -1.02 -12.78
N ASN A 67 -21.59 -0.40 -12.42
CA ASN A 67 -22.64 0.00 -13.35
C ASN A 67 -22.49 1.46 -13.86
N GLY A 68 -21.60 2.25 -13.25
CA GLY A 68 -21.31 3.63 -13.62
C GLY A 68 -22.38 4.62 -13.20
N ASP A 69 -23.11 4.35 -12.10
CA ASP A 69 -24.20 5.19 -11.61
C ASP A 69 -23.77 6.25 -10.57
N ASP A 70 -22.46 6.47 -10.41
CA ASP A 70 -21.86 7.37 -9.43
C ASP A 70 -22.19 7.00 -7.97
N SER A 71 -22.53 5.74 -7.73
CA SER A 71 -22.81 5.18 -6.42
C SER A 71 -22.23 3.77 -6.28
N VAL A 72 -22.10 3.29 -5.04
CA VAL A 72 -21.65 1.91 -4.78
C VAL A 72 -22.62 1.26 -3.80
N THR A 73 -23.32 0.25 -4.29
CA THR A 73 -24.21 -0.57 -3.47
C THR A 73 -23.43 -1.59 -2.65
N TRP A 74 -24.07 -2.14 -1.62
CA TRP A 74 -23.51 -3.28 -0.89
C TRP A 74 -23.25 -4.48 -1.80
N ALA A 75 -24.12 -4.73 -2.78
CA ALA A 75 -23.99 -5.84 -3.71
C ALA A 75 -22.70 -5.73 -4.54
N GLU A 76 -22.45 -4.59 -5.17
CA GLU A 76 -21.24 -4.35 -5.97
C GLU A 76 -19.97 -4.48 -5.12
N TYR A 77 -19.97 -3.92 -3.92
CA TYR A 77 -18.85 -4.04 -2.99
C TYR A 77 -18.64 -5.51 -2.54
N ASN A 78 -19.72 -6.24 -2.27
CA ASN A 78 -19.68 -7.63 -1.86
C ASN A 78 -19.18 -8.55 -2.97
N ASP A 79 -19.62 -8.33 -4.21
CA ASP A 79 -19.17 -9.10 -5.38
C ASP A 79 -17.68 -8.91 -5.62
N TRP A 80 -17.18 -7.67 -5.51
CA TRP A 80 -15.75 -7.39 -5.56
C TRP A 80 -14.98 -8.12 -4.45
N ARG A 81 -15.53 -8.16 -3.22
CA ARG A 81 -14.90 -8.87 -2.09
C ARG A 81 -14.91 -10.38 -2.27
N ARG A 82 -15.99 -10.95 -2.81
CA ARG A 82 -16.09 -12.37 -3.14
C ARG A 82 -15.08 -12.75 -4.20
N ALA A 83 -15.01 -12.00 -5.30
CA ALA A 83 -14.00 -12.23 -6.33
C ALA A 83 -12.56 -12.17 -5.78
N ARG A 84 -12.31 -11.34 -4.77
CA ARG A 84 -11.02 -11.29 -4.08
C ARG A 84 -10.78 -12.49 -3.16
N PHE A 85 -11.81 -12.94 -2.44
CA PHE A 85 -11.75 -14.14 -1.60
C PHE A 85 -11.47 -15.38 -2.44
N ASP A 86 -12.26 -15.60 -3.50
CA ASP A 86 -12.13 -16.74 -4.41
C ASP A 86 -10.77 -16.75 -5.13
N LYS A 87 -10.18 -15.58 -5.36
CA LYS A 87 -8.81 -15.47 -5.91
C LYS A 87 -7.73 -15.83 -4.89
N THR A 88 -8.01 -15.65 -3.61
CA THR A 88 -7.08 -15.98 -2.51
C THR A 88 -7.18 -17.45 -2.15
N ASP A 89 -8.39 -18.03 -2.17
CA ASP A 89 -8.68 -19.46 -2.03
C ASP A 89 -8.21 -20.22 -3.29
N THR A 90 -6.92 -20.51 -3.34
CA THR A 90 -6.26 -21.12 -4.49
C THR A 90 -6.64 -22.58 -4.68
N ASN A 91 -6.97 -23.28 -3.60
CA ASN A 91 -7.40 -24.67 -3.63
C ASN A 91 -8.92 -24.84 -3.82
N SER A 92 -9.68 -23.73 -3.78
CA SER A 92 -11.13 -23.67 -3.98
C SER A 92 -11.91 -24.53 -2.97
N ASN A 93 -11.45 -24.60 -1.72
CA ASN A 93 -12.10 -25.36 -0.65
C ASN A 93 -13.17 -24.55 0.10
N GLY A 94 -13.35 -23.27 -0.23
CA GLY A 94 -14.33 -22.37 0.38
C GLY A 94 -13.82 -21.65 1.63
N THR A 95 -12.54 -21.82 1.98
CA THR A 95 -11.85 -21.16 3.08
C THR A 95 -10.53 -20.58 2.58
N VAL A 96 -9.99 -19.58 3.28
CA VAL A 96 -8.65 -19.05 3.02
C VAL A 96 -7.78 -19.37 4.21
N ASP A 97 -6.77 -20.21 4.01
CA ASP A 97 -5.79 -20.49 5.05
C ASP A 97 -4.74 -19.37 5.19
N GLU A 98 -3.92 -19.46 6.24
CA GLU A 98 -2.87 -18.47 6.52
C GLU A 98 -1.88 -18.33 5.36
N GLU A 99 -1.50 -19.44 4.73
CA GLU A 99 -0.51 -19.48 3.66
C GLU A 99 -1.06 -18.79 2.39
N GLU A 100 -2.29 -19.08 1.99
CA GLU A 100 -3.01 -18.43 0.90
C GLU A 100 -3.13 -16.91 1.12
N TYR A 101 -3.53 -16.50 2.32
CA TYR A 101 -3.66 -15.08 2.68
C TYR A 101 -2.33 -14.34 2.62
N VAL A 102 -1.27 -14.94 3.19
CA VAL A 102 0.07 -14.36 3.21
C VAL A 102 0.66 -14.30 1.82
N ASN A 103 0.50 -15.35 1.01
CA ASN A 103 1.02 -15.42 -0.36
C ASN A 103 0.37 -14.37 -1.27
N GLU A 104 -0.97 -14.18 -1.22
CA GLU A 104 -1.64 -13.11 -1.97
C GLU A 104 -1.09 -11.74 -1.59
N TYR A 105 -1.03 -11.47 -0.28
CA TYR A 105 -0.58 -10.19 0.22
C TYR A 105 0.86 -9.92 -0.20
N GLU A 106 1.72 -10.92 -0.01
CA GLU A 106 3.13 -10.85 -0.33
C GLU A 106 3.35 -10.58 -1.81
N ALA A 107 2.68 -11.31 -2.70
CA ALA A 107 2.82 -11.12 -4.15
C ALA A 107 2.50 -9.67 -4.56
N ARG A 108 1.39 -9.12 -4.06
CA ARG A 108 1.00 -7.73 -4.31
C ARG A 108 1.97 -6.73 -3.69
N PHE A 109 2.47 -7.01 -2.48
CA PHE A 109 3.41 -6.14 -1.79
C PHE A 109 4.76 -6.10 -2.51
N ASN A 110 5.28 -7.25 -2.93
CA ASN A 110 6.52 -7.39 -3.70
C ASN A 110 6.42 -6.68 -5.06
N ALA A 111 5.28 -6.80 -5.75
CA ALA A 111 5.03 -6.03 -6.97
C ALA A 111 5.08 -4.51 -6.74
N SER A 112 4.57 -4.05 -5.60
CA SER A 112 4.61 -2.63 -5.21
C SER A 112 6.02 -2.18 -4.85
N LEU A 113 6.79 -3.00 -4.14
CA LEU A 113 8.21 -2.75 -3.84
C LEU A 113 9.04 -2.66 -5.12
N LYS A 114 8.83 -3.54 -6.10
CA LYS A 114 9.54 -3.51 -7.38
C LYS A 114 9.31 -2.19 -8.13
N LYS A 115 8.08 -1.66 -8.10
CA LYS A 115 7.76 -0.35 -8.69
C LYS A 115 8.46 0.81 -7.98
N GLU A 116 8.52 0.78 -6.64
CA GLU A 116 9.26 1.79 -5.88
C GLU A 116 10.77 1.68 -6.10
N HIS A 117 11.31 0.46 -6.15
CA HIS A 117 12.73 0.22 -6.46
C HIS A 117 13.13 0.89 -7.77
N ALA A 118 12.37 0.66 -8.86
CA ALA A 118 12.61 1.30 -10.15
C ALA A 118 12.58 2.84 -10.07
N ARG A 119 11.61 3.42 -9.33
CA ARG A 119 11.55 4.87 -9.10
C ARG A 119 12.77 5.40 -8.35
N HIS A 120 13.27 4.64 -7.38
CA HIS A 120 14.47 4.99 -6.63
C HIS A 120 15.72 4.96 -7.52
N GLN A 121 15.82 4.00 -8.45
CA GLN A 121 16.92 3.95 -9.42
C GLN A 121 16.90 5.16 -10.38
N GLU A 122 15.73 5.54 -10.90
CA GLU A 122 15.58 6.77 -11.71
C GLU A 122 15.99 8.03 -10.94
N GLN A 123 15.62 8.13 -9.66
CA GLN A 123 16.04 9.24 -8.81
C GLN A 123 17.54 9.23 -8.53
N THR A 124 18.18 8.06 -8.49
CA THR A 124 19.62 7.93 -8.23
C THR A 124 20.43 8.56 -9.35
N LYS A 125 20.04 8.32 -10.61
CA LYS A 125 20.62 9.01 -11.77
C LYS A 125 20.56 10.54 -11.64
N ARG A 126 19.39 11.06 -11.27
CA ARG A 126 19.19 12.51 -11.07
C ARG A 126 20.00 13.06 -9.90
N ARG A 127 20.17 12.29 -8.83
CA ARG A 127 20.99 12.69 -7.67
C ARG A 127 22.47 12.73 -8.04
N PHE A 128 22.95 11.72 -8.77
CA PHE A 128 24.34 11.67 -9.24
C PHE A 128 24.66 12.88 -10.13
N ALA A 129 23.86 13.11 -11.18
CA ALA A 129 24.02 14.28 -12.06
C ALA A 129 23.86 15.63 -11.35
N ALA A 130 23.21 15.67 -10.18
CA ALA A 130 23.13 16.89 -9.38
C ALA A 130 24.39 17.12 -8.52
N LEU A 131 25.16 16.07 -8.23
CA LEU A 131 26.40 16.11 -7.47
C LEU A 131 27.62 16.36 -8.37
N ASP A 132 27.66 15.71 -9.53
CA ASP A 132 28.63 15.93 -10.60
C ASP A 132 28.40 17.33 -11.22
N LYS A 133 29.31 18.29 -10.94
CA LYS A 133 29.15 19.69 -11.35
C LYS A 133 29.90 20.02 -12.63
N ASP A 134 30.98 19.32 -12.90
CA ASP A 134 31.74 19.46 -14.13
C ASP A 134 31.28 18.51 -15.24
N ASP A 135 30.27 17.67 -14.97
CA ASP A 135 29.59 16.79 -15.93
C ASP A 135 30.58 15.80 -16.58
N ASN A 136 31.55 15.35 -15.80
CA ASN A 136 32.62 14.47 -16.25
C ASN A 136 32.33 12.97 -15.97
N GLU A 137 31.12 12.67 -15.49
CA GLU A 137 30.61 11.34 -15.08
C GLU A 137 31.33 10.71 -13.87
N MET A 138 32.15 11.50 -13.17
CA MET A 138 33.01 11.07 -12.07
C MET A 138 32.93 12.03 -10.90
N LEU A 139 32.30 11.60 -9.82
CA LEU A 139 32.14 12.44 -8.64
C LEU A 139 33.46 12.56 -7.86
N ALA A 140 34.07 13.75 -7.85
CA ALA A 140 35.23 14.03 -7.01
C ALA A 140 34.81 14.27 -5.54
N PHE A 141 35.71 13.98 -4.59
CA PHE A 141 35.43 14.22 -3.17
C PHE A 141 35.08 15.69 -2.88
N ALA A 142 35.71 16.65 -3.56
CA ALA A 142 35.43 18.08 -3.38
C ALA A 142 33.98 18.46 -3.76
N GLU A 143 33.43 17.86 -4.82
CA GLU A 143 32.06 18.10 -5.26
C GLU A 143 31.06 17.48 -4.29
N TYR A 144 31.35 16.23 -3.87
CA TYR A 144 30.60 15.57 -2.82
C TYR A 144 30.63 16.41 -1.54
N GLU A 145 31.80 16.86 -1.07
CA GLU A 145 31.99 17.67 0.13
C GLU A 145 31.19 18.97 0.08
N LYS A 146 31.29 19.73 -1.01
CA LYS A 146 30.56 21.00 -1.22
C LYS A 146 29.05 20.84 -1.03
N SER A 147 28.46 19.79 -1.58
CA SER A 147 27.03 19.50 -1.44
C SER A 147 26.65 19.23 0.03
N GLY A 148 27.46 18.47 0.76
CA GLY A 148 27.17 18.19 2.17
C GLY A 148 27.45 19.38 3.10
N ASN A 149 28.43 20.23 2.81
CA ASN A 149 28.64 21.45 3.58
C ASN A 149 27.42 22.36 3.53
N GLY A 150 26.84 22.58 2.35
CA GLY A 150 25.60 23.36 2.22
C GLY A 150 24.41 22.74 2.96
N MET A 151 24.41 21.42 3.11
CA MET A 151 23.40 20.69 3.87
C MET A 151 23.63 20.77 5.39
N PHE A 152 24.88 20.69 5.84
CA PHE A 152 25.25 20.85 7.25
C PHE A 152 24.86 22.25 7.74
N SER A 153 25.29 23.31 7.03
CA SER A 153 24.94 24.70 7.37
C SER A 153 23.45 25.00 7.24
N ARG A 154 22.68 24.17 6.53
CA ARG A 154 21.22 24.30 6.52
C ARG A 154 20.59 23.79 7.81
N TRP A 155 21.22 22.83 8.46
CA TRP A 155 20.79 22.29 9.75
C TRP A 155 21.38 23.09 10.91
N ASP A 156 22.69 23.36 10.90
CA ASP A 156 23.39 24.19 11.88
C ASP A 156 23.06 25.67 11.63
N CYS A 157 21.96 26.14 12.23
CA CYS A 157 21.43 27.47 11.92
C CYS A 157 21.98 28.58 12.82
N ASP A 158 22.43 28.23 14.02
CA ASP A 158 23.14 29.14 14.92
C ASP A 158 24.64 29.21 14.58
N ASN A 159 25.11 28.38 13.63
CA ASN A 159 26.48 28.32 13.12
C ASN A 159 27.50 27.96 14.21
N ASN A 160 27.09 27.10 15.15
CA ASN A 160 27.94 26.66 16.26
C ASN A 160 28.76 25.39 15.90
N SER A 161 28.69 24.92 14.65
CA SER A 161 29.34 23.70 14.16
C SER A 161 28.83 22.38 14.75
N VAL A 162 27.64 22.39 15.34
CA VAL A 162 26.93 21.25 15.91
C VAL A 162 25.47 21.31 15.45
N VAL A 163 24.94 20.18 14.98
CA VAL A 163 23.51 20.05 14.70
C VAL A 163 22.88 19.26 15.83
N ASN A 164 21.85 19.80 16.48
CA ASN A 164 21.14 19.12 17.57
C ASN A 164 19.62 19.40 17.55
N ALA A 165 18.94 19.13 18.67
CA ALA A 165 17.50 19.33 18.79
C ALA A 165 17.07 20.82 18.75
N VAL A 166 17.95 21.75 19.12
CA VAL A 166 17.68 23.20 19.12
C VAL A 166 17.51 23.71 17.69
N ASP A 167 18.30 23.21 16.75
CA ASP A 167 18.24 23.54 15.32
C ASP A 167 16.91 23.20 14.65
N LYS A 168 16.08 22.36 15.28
CA LYS A 168 14.72 22.07 14.82
C LYS A 168 13.87 23.33 14.71
N GLN A 169 14.19 24.38 15.46
CA GLN A 169 13.48 25.65 15.48
C GLN A 169 13.73 26.47 14.22
N CYS A 170 14.83 26.22 13.51
CA CYS A 170 15.21 26.93 12.29
C CYS A 170 14.52 26.46 11.02
N LYS A 171 13.43 25.68 11.15
CA LYS A 171 12.54 25.36 10.04
C LYS A 171 11.96 26.65 9.46
N LYS A 172 12.57 27.17 8.40
CA LYS A 172 11.88 28.10 7.51
C LYS A 172 10.57 27.43 7.06
N ALA A 173 9.46 28.15 7.20
CA ALA A 173 8.16 27.65 6.75
C ALA A 173 8.25 27.30 5.26
N HIS A 174 8.26 26.01 4.95
CA HIS A 174 8.14 25.57 3.56
C HIS A 174 6.74 25.95 3.08
N LYS A 175 6.64 26.71 1.97
CA LYS A 175 5.36 26.84 1.25
C LYS A 175 4.79 25.43 1.06
N ALA A 176 3.52 25.24 1.38
CA ALA A 176 2.85 23.95 1.27
C ALA A 176 2.90 23.48 -0.19
N GLY A 177 3.94 22.73 -0.54
CA GLY A 177 4.10 22.11 -1.84
C GLY A 177 3.04 21.04 -2.05
N LYS A 178 2.88 20.58 -3.30
CA LYS A 178 1.98 19.47 -3.62
C LYS A 178 2.33 18.27 -2.73
N LYS A 179 1.33 17.75 -2.00
CA LYS A 179 1.52 16.56 -1.14
C LYS A 179 1.83 15.37 -2.03
N HIS A 180 3.12 15.00 -2.13
CA HIS A 180 3.52 13.75 -2.78
C HIS A 180 3.03 12.56 -1.95
N ARG A 181 2.63 11.49 -2.62
CA ARG A 181 2.32 10.22 -1.94
C ARG A 181 3.58 9.80 -1.18
N ARG A 182 3.44 9.57 0.13
CA ARG A 182 4.55 9.08 0.95
C ARG A 182 4.93 7.70 0.43
N SER A 183 6.18 7.51 0.00
CA SER A 183 6.68 6.18 -0.34
C SER A 183 6.63 5.29 0.90
N PHE A 184 6.24 4.03 0.70
CA PHE A 184 6.27 3.00 1.72
C PHE A 184 7.71 2.53 1.99
N LEU A 185 8.60 2.67 1.00
CA LEU A 185 10.02 2.43 1.16
C LEU A 185 10.70 3.73 1.60
N ARG A 186 11.02 3.82 2.90
CA ARG A 186 11.65 5.01 3.48
C ARG A 186 13.15 4.80 3.61
N MET A 187 13.90 5.51 2.79
CA MET A 187 15.35 5.63 2.97
C MET A 187 15.65 6.71 4.02
N PRO A 188 16.65 6.50 4.89
CA PRO A 188 17.25 7.60 5.65
C PRO A 188 17.70 8.68 4.66
N THR A 189 17.23 9.91 4.87
CA THR A 189 17.69 11.07 4.10
C THR A 189 18.06 12.18 5.04
N SER A 190 19.11 12.89 4.66
CA SER A 190 19.60 14.10 5.34
C SER A 190 18.67 15.31 5.18
N HIS A 191 17.57 15.19 4.42
CA HIS A 191 16.55 16.23 4.27
C HIS A 191 15.57 16.31 5.45
N SER A 192 15.68 15.40 6.42
CA SER A 192 14.95 15.47 7.69
C SER A 192 15.92 15.35 8.84
N LEU A 193 15.72 16.12 9.92
CA LEU A 193 16.61 16.08 11.09
C LEU A 193 16.79 14.66 11.62
N ARG A 194 15.69 13.90 11.78
CA ARG A 194 15.76 12.49 12.20
C ARG A 194 16.57 11.60 11.26
N GLY A 195 16.49 11.84 9.95
CA GLY A 195 17.27 11.09 8.98
C GLY A 195 18.73 11.53 8.94
N PHE A 196 19.00 12.81 9.17
CA PHE A 196 20.34 13.37 9.32
C PHE A 196 21.05 12.79 10.54
N MET A 197 20.41 12.81 11.73
CA MET A 197 20.97 12.18 12.93
C MET A 197 21.28 10.71 12.70
N ARG A 198 20.32 9.93 12.15
CA ARG A 198 20.53 8.51 11.84
C ARG A 198 21.75 8.22 10.94
N LEU A 199 22.15 9.19 10.12
CA LEU A 199 23.25 9.01 9.17
C LEU A 199 24.60 9.47 9.73
N TYR A 200 24.62 10.39 10.71
CA TYR A 200 25.84 11.11 11.09
C TYR A 200 26.11 11.20 12.59
N ASP A 201 25.11 10.93 13.44
CA ASP A 201 25.25 10.83 14.90
C ASP A 201 25.83 9.45 15.23
N ALA A 202 27.16 9.37 15.26
CA ALA A 202 27.87 8.10 15.37
C ALA A 202 28.02 7.61 16.81
N ASN A 203 27.95 8.52 17.78
CA ASN A 203 28.08 8.23 19.21
C ASN A 203 26.71 8.17 19.93
N ASP A 204 25.62 8.42 19.20
CA ASP A 204 24.22 8.45 19.68
C ASP A 204 24.01 9.44 20.84
N ASP A 205 24.77 10.54 20.89
CA ASP A 205 24.63 11.58 21.92
C ASP A 205 23.49 12.59 21.61
N GLY A 206 22.87 12.47 20.44
CA GLY A 206 21.78 13.33 19.98
C GLY A 206 22.25 14.62 19.31
N GLU A 207 23.54 14.77 19.10
CA GLU A 207 24.19 15.86 18.39
C GLU A 207 25.03 15.32 17.23
N VAL A 208 25.27 16.14 16.22
CA VAL A 208 26.18 15.82 15.12
C VAL A 208 27.16 16.97 15.00
N SER A 209 28.37 16.74 15.48
CA SER A 209 29.46 17.70 15.29
C SER A 209 29.89 17.75 13.82
N LYS A 210 30.45 18.89 13.40
CA LYS A 210 31.04 19.02 12.06
C LYS A 210 32.08 17.93 11.77
N ARG A 211 32.86 17.54 12.77
CA ARG A 211 33.87 16.48 12.66
C ARG A 211 33.26 15.11 12.39
N GLU A 212 32.19 14.74 13.10
CA GLU A 212 31.50 13.46 12.87
C GLU A 212 30.90 13.41 11.48
N PHE A 213 30.23 14.49 11.07
CA PHE A 213 29.69 14.63 9.73
C PHE A 213 30.76 14.45 8.64
N ASP A 214 31.88 15.16 8.75
CA ASP A 214 32.96 15.09 7.75
C ASP A 214 33.62 13.71 7.72
N ARG A 215 33.83 13.09 8.89
CA ARG A 215 34.38 11.74 9.01
C ARG A 215 33.49 10.73 8.32
N GLU A 216 32.20 10.68 8.66
CA GLU A 216 31.27 9.69 8.08
C GLU A 216 31.10 9.85 6.57
N ARG A 217 31.09 11.09 6.07
CA ARG A 217 31.04 11.35 4.63
C ARG A 217 32.30 10.91 3.92
N ARG A 218 33.48 11.16 4.49
CA ARG A 218 34.75 10.66 3.95
C ARG A 218 34.80 9.14 3.95
N THR A 219 34.38 8.50 5.03
CA THR A 219 34.29 7.04 5.11
C THR A 219 33.35 6.48 4.04
N THR A 220 32.15 7.04 3.91
CA THR A 220 31.17 6.60 2.90
C THR A 220 31.73 6.75 1.49
N PHE A 221 32.39 7.88 1.18
CA PHE A 221 33.02 8.09 -0.13
C PHE A 221 34.07 7.02 -0.43
N HIS A 222 34.99 6.76 0.50
CA HIS A 222 36.03 5.72 0.33
C HIS A 222 35.46 4.30 0.24
N LEU A 223 34.34 4.02 0.90
CA LEU A 223 33.66 2.72 0.76
C LEU A 223 32.94 2.57 -0.58
N THR A 224 32.55 3.69 -1.19
CA THR A 224 31.88 3.72 -2.50
C THR A 224 32.89 3.62 -3.64
N ASP A 225 34.05 4.27 -3.50
CA ASP A 225 35.21 4.21 -4.41
C ASP A 225 35.87 2.81 -4.35
N ALA A 226 35.27 1.86 -5.06
CA ALA A 226 35.64 0.45 -5.02
C ALA A 226 36.96 0.20 -5.74
N ASN A 227 37.21 0.93 -6.83
CA ASN A 227 38.45 0.82 -7.61
C ASN A 227 39.63 1.62 -6.98
N LYS A 228 39.35 2.47 -5.99
CA LYS A 228 40.32 3.29 -5.23
C LYS A 228 41.05 4.32 -6.10
N ASP A 229 40.38 4.86 -7.11
CA ASP A 229 40.94 5.89 -7.98
C ASP A 229 40.79 7.32 -7.42
N GLY A 230 40.12 7.46 -6.26
CA GLY A 230 39.89 8.72 -5.58
C GLY A 230 38.68 9.49 -6.10
N LYS A 231 37.91 8.91 -7.01
CA LYS A 231 36.64 9.41 -7.54
C LYS A 231 35.58 8.32 -7.40
N VAL A 232 34.32 8.71 -7.58
CA VAL A 232 33.21 7.75 -7.58
C VAL A 232 32.48 7.86 -8.91
N ASN A 233 32.50 6.79 -9.69
CA ASN A 233 31.74 6.74 -10.93
C ASN A 233 30.24 6.43 -10.67
N PHE A 234 29.42 6.56 -11.71
CA PHE A 234 27.97 6.30 -11.56
C PHE A 234 27.66 4.86 -11.13
N SER A 235 28.41 3.85 -11.60
CA SER A 235 28.17 2.45 -11.22
C SER A 235 28.41 2.25 -9.73
N GLU A 236 29.55 2.71 -9.22
CA GLU A 236 29.90 2.63 -7.81
C GLU A 236 28.86 3.32 -6.92
N TYR A 237 28.44 4.53 -7.31
CA TYR A 237 27.38 5.26 -6.61
C TYR A 237 26.02 4.53 -6.64
N ALA A 238 25.66 3.94 -7.80
CA ALA A 238 24.42 3.22 -7.96
C ALA A 238 24.42 1.91 -7.16
N ASP A 239 25.52 1.17 -7.14
CA ASP A 239 25.66 -0.11 -6.46
C ASP A 239 25.56 0.04 -4.95
N GLU A 240 26.27 1.03 -4.39
CA GLU A 240 26.17 1.36 -2.96
C GLU A 240 24.72 1.76 -2.58
N TYR A 241 24.06 2.55 -3.41
CA TYR A 241 22.70 2.99 -3.14
C TYR A 241 21.70 1.83 -3.26
N ASN A 242 21.86 0.96 -4.26
CA ASN A 242 21.04 -0.23 -4.45
C ASN A 242 21.20 -1.18 -3.26
N ALA A 243 22.42 -1.41 -2.76
CA ALA A 243 22.65 -2.25 -1.58
C ALA A 243 21.88 -1.75 -0.33
N ARG A 244 21.89 -0.42 -0.10
CA ARG A 244 21.09 0.19 0.98
C ARG A 244 19.59 0.07 0.72
N LEU A 245 19.16 0.26 -0.53
CA LEU A 245 17.77 0.15 -0.95
C LEU A 245 17.22 -1.26 -0.73
N ASP A 246 17.99 -2.29 -1.09
CA ASP A 246 17.64 -3.70 -0.89
C ASP A 246 17.51 -4.03 0.60
N THR A 247 18.45 -3.57 1.42
CA THR A 247 18.38 -3.72 2.87
C THR A 247 17.09 -3.10 3.44
N ALA A 248 16.74 -1.90 2.98
CA ALA A 248 15.50 -1.24 3.39
C ALA A 248 14.25 -1.98 2.88
N MET A 249 14.28 -2.53 1.67
CA MET A 249 13.21 -3.34 1.11
C MET A 249 12.98 -4.61 1.92
N GLN A 250 14.03 -5.34 2.27
CA GLN A 250 13.95 -6.54 3.10
C GLN A 250 13.37 -6.23 4.48
N ARG A 251 13.87 -5.17 5.14
CA ARG A 251 13.32 -4.73 6.43
C ARG A 251 11.84 -4.39 6.33
N THR A 252 11.44 -3.68 5.28
CA THR A 252 10.06 -3.26 5.05
C THR A 252 9.17 -4.46 4.75
N ARG A 253 9.61 -5.40 3.90
CA ARG A 253 8.94 -6.66 3.58
C ARG A 253 8.73 -7.50 4.84
N ARG A 254 9.76 -7.71 5.66
CA ARG A 254 9.64 -8.46 6.92
C ARG A 254 8.61 -7.84 7.86
N GLY A 255 8.61 -6.52 7.99
CA GLY A 255 7.62 -5.81 8.80
C GLY A 255 6.20 -5.95 8.24
N ALA A 256 6.05 -5.84 6.92
CA ALA A 256 4.75 -5.99 6.26
C ALA A 256 4.19 -7.40 6.41
N ILE A 257 5.00 -8.43 6.13
CA ILE A 257 4.61 -9.85 6.28
C ILE A 257 4.21 -10.16 7.73
N ARG A 258 4.99 -9.71 8.72
CA ARG A 258 4.61 -9.87 10.14
C ARG A 258 3.24 -9.26 10.45
N GLN A 259 2.94 -8.10 9.89
CA GLN A 259 1.64 -7.46 10.07
C GLN A 259 0.51 -8.21 9.35
N THR A 260 0.81 -8.96 8.30
CA THR A 260 -0.17 -9.80 7.60
C THR A 260 -0.60 -10.98 8.44
N TYR A 261 0.34 -11.68 9.09
CA TYR A 261 0.02 -12.72 10.07
C TYR A 261 -0.88 -12.21 11.20
N ILE A 262 -0.54 -11.05 11.78
CA ILE A 262 -1.38 -10.42 12.82
C ILE A 262 -2.78 -10.07 12.28
N ARG A 263 -2.91 -9.71 11.01
CA ARG A 263 -4.23 -9.41 10.41
C ARG A 263 -5.03 -10.67 10.18
N PHE A 264 -4.39 -11.75 9.74
CA PHE A 264 -5.04 -13.05 9.54
C PHE A 264 -5.66 -13.52 10.87
N ALA A 265 -4.86 -13.59 11.93
CA ALA A 265 -5.32 -13.97 13.28
C ALA A 265 -6.36 -13.01 13.91
N VAL A 266 -6.61 -11.83 13.33
CA VAL A 266 -7.67 -10.91 13.79
C VAL A 266 -8.96 -11.08 12.99
N LEU A 267 -8.87 -11.67 11.79
CA LEU A 267 -9.99 -11.93 10.90
C LEU A 267 -10.55 -13.34 11.10
N ASP A 268 -9.68 -14.32 11.35
CA ASP A 268 -10.03 -15.66 11.85
C ASP A 268 -10.62 -15.48 13.26
N ASP A 269 -11.95 -15.58 13.38
CA ASP A 269 -12.70 -15.21 14.61
C ASP A 269 -12.93 -16.44 15.50
N ASN A 270 -12.89 -17.64 14.91
CA ASN A 270 -13.02 -18.92 15.60
C ASN A 270 -11.67 -19.60 15.90
N ASP A 271 -10.55 -19.01 15.47
CA ASP A 271 -9.17 -19.48 15.67
C ASP A 271 -8.96 -20.92 15.12
N ASP A 272 -9.52 -21.23 13.95
CA ASP A 272 -9.40 -22.55 13.30
C ASP A 272 -8.38 -22.61 12.15
N ASP A 273 -7.58 -21.55 11.98
CA ASP A 273 -6.59 -21.35 10.92
C ASP A 273 -7.19 -21.31 9.51
N MET A 274 -8.53 -21.26 9.38
CA MET A 274 -9.28 -21.32 8.13
C MET A 274 -10.30 -20.19 8.04
N MET A 275 -9.91 -19.07 7.44
CA MET A 275 -10.80 -17.91 7.34
C MET A 275 -11.92 -18.15 6.32
N THR A 276 -13.16 -18.18 6.81
CA THR A 276 -14.36 -18.25 5.98
C THR A 276 -14.67 -16.91 5.30
N PHE A 277 -15.54 -16.93 4.29
CA PHE A 277 -15.99 -15.68 3.65
C PHE A 277 -16.70 -14.76 4.65
N ASP A 278 -17.48 -15.29 5.60
CA ASP A 278 -18.22 -14.48 6.56
C ASP A 278 -17.28 -13.73 7.51
N GLU A 279 -16.21 -14.38 7.96
CA GLU A 279 -15.13 -13.79 8.76
C GLU A 279 -14.37 -12.71 7.97
N PHE A 280 -13.98 -13.03 6.73
CA PHE A 280 -13.37 -12.06 5.83
C PHE A 280 -14.27 -10.83 5.60
N GLN A 281 -15.59 -11.05 5.49
CA GLN A 281 -16.59 -10.02 5.21
C GLN A 281 -16.86 -9.10 6.40
N LEU A 282 -16.56 -9.49 7.65
CA LEU A 282 -16.69 -8.61 8.81
C LEU A 282 -15.91 -7.30 8.60
N SER A 283 -14.67 -7.41 8.13
CA SER A 283 -13.86 -6.23 7.80
C SER A 283 -14.48 -5.37 6.69
N GLY A 284 -15.11 -6.01 5.69
CA GLY A 284 -15.83 -5.34 4.60
C GLY A 284 -17.06 -4.59 5.09
N LYS A 285 -17.89 -5.23 5.92
CA LYS A 285 -19.06 -4.61 6.56
C LYS A 285 -18.67 -3.35 7.34
N ARG A 286 -17.57 -3.41 8.12
CA ARG A 286 -17.06 -2.23 8.87
C ARG A 286 -16.66 -1.08 7.95
N ILE A 287 -16.01 -1.37 6.83
CA ILE A 287 -15.58 -0.35 5.87
C ILE A 287 -16.79 0.25 5.15
N PHE A 288 -17.75 -0.57 4.73
CA PHE A 288 -18.95 -0.10 4.06
C PHE A 288 -19.80 0.80 4.96
N VAL A 289 -20.07 0.38 6.20
CA VAL A 289 -20.80 1.20 7.19
C VAL A 289 -20.08 2.52 7.49
N ARG A 290 -18.76 2.56 7.35
CA ARG A 290 -17.99 3.80 7.51
C ARG A 290 -18.17 4.74 6.33
N TRP A 291 -18.34 4.20 5.13
CA TRP A 291 -18.54 4.97 3.91
C TRP A 291 -19.99 5.44 3.79
N ASP A 292 -20.95 4.55 4.03
CA ASP A 292 -22.38 4.82 4.06
C ASP A 292 -22.78 5.38 5.45
N LYS A 293 -22.55 6.68 5.59
CA LYS A 293 -22.73 7.42 6.84
C LYS A 293 -24.20 7.73 7.08
N ASN A 294 -24.98 7.97 6.03
CA ASN A 294 -26.41 8.25 6.15
C ASN A 294 -27.24 6.97 6.40
N GLY A 295 -26.66 5.79 6.15
CA GLY A 295 -27.24 4.49 6.44
C GLY A 295 -28.28 4.04 5.42
N ASP A 296 -28.27 4.59 4.21
CA ASP A 296 -29.26 4.27 3.16
C ASP A 296 -28.90 3.00 2.36
N GLY A 297 -27.71 2.42 2.60
CA GLY A 297 -27.25 1.20 1.95
C GLY A 297 -26.48 1.43 0.66
N VAL A 298 -26.20 2.68 0.30
CA VAL A 298 -25.47 3.08 -0.91
C VAL A 298 -24.40 4.11 -0.54
N VAL A 299 -23.16 3.91 -1.00
CA VAL A 299 -22.11 4.92 -0.84
C VAL A 299 -22.18 5.90 -2.00
N SER A 300 -22.48 7.16 -1.73
CA SER A 300 -22.68 8.19 -2.75
C SER A 300 -22.15 9.57 -2.35
N ALA A 301 -22.42 10.58 -3.17
CA ALA A 301 -22.15 11.98 -2.84
C ALA A 301 -22.83 12.43 -1.53
N ALA A 302 -23.95 11.81 -1.14
CA ALA A 302 -24.67 12.10 0.10
C ALA A 302 -23.86 11.78 1.36
N ASP A 303 -22.89 10.87 1.27
CA ASP A 303 -22.04 10.47 2.40
C ASP A 303 -20.86 11.38 2.65
N ILE A 304 -20.56 12.30 1.72
CA ILE A 304 -19.48 13.26 1.88
C ILE A 304 -19.79 14.13 3.10
N GLY A 305 -19.04 13.91 4.17
CA GLY A 305 -19.13 14.73 5.37
C GLY A 305 -18.44 16.08 5.14
N VAL A 306 -19.02 17.14 5.69
CA VAL A 306 -18.27 18.37 5.94
C VAL A 306 -17.15 18.00 6.92
N ALA A 307 -15.91 18.35 6.58
CA ALA A 307 -14.81 18.19 7.52
C ALA A 307 -15.00 19.23 8.63
N ASP A 308 -15.45 18.79 9.81
CA ASP A 308 -15.38 19.58 11.04
C ASP A 308 -13.93 19.94 11.39
#